data_AF-A0A561BGP3-F1
#
_entry.id   AF-A0A561BGP3-F1
#
_cell.length_a   1.000
_cell.length_b   1.000
_cell.length_c   1.000
_cell.angle_alpha   90.00
_cell.angle_beta   90.00
_cell.angle_gamma   90.00
#
_symmetry.space_group_name_H-M   'P 1'
#
loop_
_entity.id
_entity.type
_entity.pdbx_description
1 polymer ?
#
loop_
_entity_poly.entity_id
_entity_poly.type
_entity_poly.pdbx_seq_one_letter_code
_entity_poly.pdbx_strand_id
1 'polypeptide(L)'
;MIDDPVRLLSILCGLMFIPHSVAKFTARQAVDKVFESAGLRPVAFFVIVSLIIEIIATIGLVFNLLQPYTAWLGALFMLSAGAASYKISGGKWNWSLGGCELHVFWALCMVIVAIHG
;
A
#
# COMPACT_ATOMS: atom_id res chain seq x y z
N MET A 1 7.72 -20.55 -9.62
CA MET A 1 8.74 -20.33 -10.66
C MET A 1 8.75 -18.83 -10.97
N ILE A 2 9.90 -18.17 -11.08
CA ILE A 2 9.98 -16.68 -11.23
C ILE A 2 9.51 -16.23 -12.63
N ASP A 3 9.46 -17.16 -13.57
CA ASP A 3 8.90 -17.02 -14.92
C ASP A 3 7.37 -16.91 -14.96
N ASP A 4 6.66 -17.16 -13.85
CA ASP A 4 5.23 -16.95 -13.77
C ASP A 4 4.88 -15.45 -13.65
N PRO A 5 4.07 -14.88 -14.56
CA PRO A 5 3.80 -13.44 -14.57
C PRO A 5 3.01 -12.97 -13.34
N VAL A 6 2.13 -13.80 -12.78
CA VAL A 6 1.39 -13.46 -11.55
C VAL A 6 2.33 -13.43 -10.36
N ARG A 7 3.30 -14.35 -10.31
CA ARG A 7 4.34 -14.38 -9.30
C ARG A 7 5.25 -13.15 -9.36
N LEU A 8 5.65 -12.72 -10.56
CA LEU A 8 6.39 -11.47 -10.75
C LEU A 8 5.58 -10.27 -10.26
N LEU A 9 4.30 -10.21 -10.63
CA LEU A 9 3.40 -9.14 -10.18
C LEU A 9 3.28 -9.13 -8.64
N SER A 10 3.17 -10.30 -8.00
CA SER A 10 3.16 -10.42 -6.54
C SER A 10 4.41 -9.82 -5.92
N ILE A 11 5.60 -10.17 -6.43
CA ILE A 11 6.87 -9.64 -5.92
C ILE A 11 6.90 -8.11 -6.08
N LEU A 12 6.52 -7.57 -7.23
CA LEU A 12 6.47 -6.12 -7.47
C LEU A 12 5.52 -5.41 -6.50
N CYS A 13 4.31 -5.95 -6.30
CA CYS A 13 3.34 -5.43 -5.34
C CYS A 13 3.91 -5.42 -3.91
N GLY A 14 4.62 -6.48 -3.51
CA GLY A 14 5.28 -6.54 -2.20
C GLY A 14 6.40 -5.52 -2.05
N LEU A 15 7.28 -5.39 -3.05
CA LEU A 15 8.41 -4.45 -3.02
C LEU A 15 7.96 -2.98 -2.99
N MET A 16 6.82 -2.66 -3.58
CA MET A 16 6.28 -1.29 -3.58
C MET A 16 6.00 -0.77 -2.17
N PHE A 17 5.71 -1.62 -1.19
CA PHE A 17 5.46 -1.19 0.19
C PHE A 17 6.73 -0.75 0.93
N ILE A 18 7.92 -1.14 0.46
CA ILE A 18 9.19 -0.86 1.14
C ILE A 18 9.46 0.65 1.27
N PRO A 19 9.39 1.48 0.20
CA PRO A 19 9.51 2.93 0.34
C PRO A 19 8.53 3.55 1.34
N HIS A 20 7.28 3.06 1.40
CA HIS A 20 6.27 3.54 2.33
C HIS A 20 6.60 3.19 3.79
N SER A 21 7.17 2.01 4.03
CA SER A 21 7.66 1.61 5.35
C SER A 21 8.90 2.40 5.76
N VAL A 22 9.86 2.58 4.86
CA VAL A 22 11.09 3.36 5.13
C VAL A 22 10.75 4.83 5.43
N ALA A 23 9.81 5.44 4.70
CA ALA A 23 9.38 6.81 4.90
C ALA A 23 8.83 7.09 6.32
N LYS A 24 8.31 6.08 7.02
CA LYS A 24 7.85 6.22 8.42
C LYS A 24 9.00 6.46 9.39
N PHE A 25 10.23 6.14 9.01
CA PHE A 25 11.42 6.39 9.81
C PHE A 25 12.20 7.60 9.29
N THR A 26 12.34 7.74 7.98
CA THR A 26 13.18 8.79 7.36
C THR A 26 12.44 10.12 7.15
N ALA A 27 11.12 10.09 7.00
CA ALA A 27 10.27 11.26 6.71
C ALA A 27 9.07 11.33 7.68
N ARG A 28 9.27 10.94 8.95
CA ARG A 28 8.20 10.76 9.94
C ARG A 28 7.25 11.94 10.05
N GLN A 29 7.77 13.16 10.09
CA GLN A 29 6.96 14.38 10.19
C GLN A 29 6.03 14.58 8.98
N ALA A 30 6.49 14.24 7.77
CA ALA A 30 5.66 14.33 6.57
C ALA A 30 4.57 13.26 6.59
N VAL A 31 4.91 12.04 7.02
CA VAL A 31 3.95 10.95 7.18
C VAL A 31 2.88 11.31 8.21
N ASP A 32 3.27 11.77 9.40
CA ASP A 32 2.32 12.14 10.45
C ASP A 32 1.35 13.24 9.97
N LYS A 33 1.83 14.23 9.19
CA LYS A 33 0.98 15.26 8.56
C LYS A 33 -0.02 14.68 7.58
N VAL A 34 0.36 13.67 6.78
CA VAL A 34 -0.58 13.00 5.85
C VAL A 34 -1.68 12.30 6.63
N PHE A 35 -1.33 11.55 7.69
CA PHE A 35 -2.30 10.86 8.53
C PHE A 35 -3.22 11.83 9.28
N GLU A 36 -2.68 12.92 9.81
CA GLU A 36 -3.47 13.99 10.41
C GLU A 36 -4.43 14.63 9.40
N SER A 37 -3.94 14.93 8.19
CA SER A 37 -4.74 15.53 7.11
C SER A 37 -5.84 14.59 6.61
N ALA A 38 -5.62 13.27 6.68
CA ALA A 38 -6.65 12.27 6.43
C ALA A 38 -7.73 12.26 7.54
N GLY A 39 -7.43 12.81 8.72
CA GLY A 39 -8.28 12.80 9.91
C GLY A 39 -8.08 11.56 10.79
N LEU A 40 -6.99 10.82 10.62
CA LEU A 40 -6.71 9.59 11.37
C LEU A 40 -6.07 9.95 12.72
N ARG A 41 -6.88 9.95 13.79
CA ARG A 41 -6.45 10.25 15.17
C ARG A 41 -6.75 9.08 16.10
N PRO A 42 -5.82 8.65 16.98
CA PRO A 42 -4.48 9.22 17.19
C PRO A 42 -3.47 8.82 16.10
N VAL A 43 -2.71 9.79 15.57
CA VAL A 43 -1.81 9.63 14.41
C VAL A 43 -0.79 8.50 14.63
N ALA A 44 -0.14 8.46 15.79
CA ALA A 44 0.87 7.47 16.10
C ALA A 44 0.36 6.03 15.98
N PHE A 45 -0.88 5.77 16.42
CA PHE A 45 -1.52 4.46 16.32
C PHE A 45 -1.68 4.03 14.85
N PHE A 46 -2.25 4.90 14.01
CA PHE A 46 -2.47 4.56 12.60
C PHE A 46 -1.17 4.43 11.80
N VAL A 47 -0.13 5.19 12.14
CA VAL A 47 1.19 5.03 11.50
C VAL A 47 1.85 3.71 11.88
N ILE A 48 1.68 3.23 13.12
CA ILE A 48 2.17 1.91 13.53
C ILE A 48 1.37 0.80 12.84
N VAL A 49 0.03 0.91 12.82
CA VAL A 49 -0.84 -0.07 12.14
C VAL A 49 -0.49 -0.17 10.66
N SER A 50 -0.33 0.97 9.96
CA SER A 50 0.09 0.96 8.56
C SER A 50 1.45 0.32 8.36
N LEU A 51 2.43 0.59 9.22
CA LEU A 51 3.74 -0.06 9.13
C LEU A 51 3.63 -1.59 9.25
N ILE A 52 2.85 -2.08 10.22
CA ILE A 52 2.65 -3.52 10.43
C ILE A 52 2.03 -4.15 9.19
N ILE A 53 0.98 -3.54 8.65
CA ILE A 53 0.29 -4.04 7.45
C ILE A 53 1.25 -4.08 6.25
N GLU A 54 2.03 -3.02 6.04
CA GLU A 54 3.01 -2.95 4.95
C GLU A 54 4.09 -4.02 5.06
N ILE A 55 4.60 -4.28 6.27
CA ILE A 55 5.60 -5.33 6.50
C ILE A 55 4.99 -6.71 6.22
N ILE A 56 3.78 -6.98 6.72
CA ILE A 56 3.07 -8.25 6.48
C ILE A 56 2.83 -8.43 4.98
N ALA A 57 2.34 -7.40 4.28
CA ALA A 57 2.09 -7.45 2.85
C ALA A 57 3.39 -7.65 2.06
N THR A 58 4.47 -6.94 2.42
CA THR A 58 5.79 -7.10 1.79
C THR A 58 6.29 -8.53 1.92
N ILE A 59 6.34 -9.07 3.14
CA ILE A 59 6.85 -10.42 3.40
C ILE A 59 5.96 -11.46 2.71
N GLY A 60 4.63 -11.34 2.86
CA GLY A 60 3.66 -12.24 2.26
C GLY A 60 3.80 -12.34 0.74
N LEU A 61 3.80 -11.19 0.07
CA LEU A 61 3.84 -11.11 -1.38
C LEU A 61 5.22 -11.45 -1.96
N VAL A 62 6.32 -11.04 -1.30
CA VAL A 62 7.69 -11.31 -1.77
C VAL A 62 8.08 -12.76 -1.55
N PHE A 63 7.69 -13.39 -0.44
CA PHE A 63 8.08 -14.78 -0.14
C PHE A 63 7.00 -15.83 -0.46
N ASN A 64 5.86 -15.42 -1.03
CA ASN A 64 4.73 -16.30 -1.33
C ASN A 64 4.12 -16.97 -0.08
N LEU A 65 4.01 -16.22 1.02
CA LEU A 65 3.43 -16.70 2.27
C LEU A 65 1.98 -16.26 2.36
N LEU A 66 1.04 -17.21 2.35
CA LEU A 66 -0.40 -16.94 2.35
C LEU A 66 -0.77 -15.90 1.28
N GLN A 67 -0.19 -16.03 0.08
CA GLN A 67 -0.17 -14.99 -0.96
C GLN A 67 -1.56 -14.41 -1.27
N PRO A 68 -2.63 -15.20 -1.49
CA PRO A 68 -3.96 -14.65 -1.76
C PRO A 68 -4.47 -13.73 -0.63
N TYR A 69 -4.25 -14.10 0.62
CA TYR A 69 -4.69 -13.32 1.79
C TYR A 69 -3.87 -12.04 1.94
N THR A 70 -2.55 -12.12 1.76
CA THR A 70 -1.67 -10.94 1.86
C THR A 70 -1.87 -9.97 0.69
N ALA A 71 -2.25 -10.48 -0.48
CA ALA A 71 -2.66 -9.69 -1.63
C ALA A 71 -3.98 -8.96 -1.37
N TRP A 72 -5.00 -9.64 -0.84
CA TRP A 72 -6.25 -8.99 -0.44
C TRP A 72 -6.04 -7.92 0.64
N LEU A 73 -5.21 -8.22 1.65
CA LEU A 73 -4.84 -7.27 2.70
C LEU A 73 -4.17 -6.02 2.10
N GLY A 74 -3.18 -6.22 1.23
CA GLY A 74 -2.48 -5.14 0.53
C GLY A 74 -3.42 -4.31 -0.35
N ALA A 75 -4.34 -4.96 -1.08
CA ALA A 75 -5.31 -4.29 -1.93
C ALA A 75 -6.25 -3.36 -1.12
N LEU A 76 -6.83 -3.87 -0.03
CA LEU A 76 -7.72 -3.10 0.84
C LEU A 76 -6.97 -1.94 1.51
N PHE A 77 -5.72 -2.17 1.91
CA PHE A 77 -4.88 -1.13 2.49
C PHE A 77 -4.54 -0.04 1.48
N MET A 78 -4.19 -0.41 0.25
CA MET A 78 -3.96 0.54 -0.84
C MET A 78 -5.22 1.34 -1.19
N LEU A 79 -6.41 0.71 -1.26
CA LEU A 79 -7.66 1.44 -1.46
C LEU A 79 -7.94 2.43 -0.33
N SER A 80 -7.66 2.06 0.91
CA SER A 80 -7.81 2.95 2.08
C SER A 80 -6.85 4.15 2.01
N ALA A 81 -5.59 3.91 1.62
CA ALA A 81 -4.60 4.97 1.39
C ALA A 81 -5.00 5.88 0.20
N GLY A 82 -5.53 5.29 -0.88
CA GLY A 82 -6.06 6.02 -2.02
C GLY A 82 -7.25 6.91 -1.64
N ALA A 83 -8.18 6.41 -0.82
CA ALA A 83 -9.30 7.19 -0.31
C ALA A 83 -8.83 8.36 0.56
N ALA A 84 -7.84 8.13 1.43
CA ALA A 84 -7.21 9.19 2.22
C ALA A 84 -6.55 10.24 1.31
N SER A 85 -5.78 9.80 0.30
CA SER A 85 -5.15 10.70 -0.67
C SER A 85 -6.17 11.51 -1.48
N TYR A 86 -7.28 10.89 -1.89
CA TYR A 86 -8.36 11.56 -2.63
C TYR A 86 -9.04 12.63 -1.79
N LYS A 87 -9.27 12.35 -0.50
CA LYS A 87 -9.79 13.32 0.46
C LYS A 87 -8.84 14.49 0.64
N ILE A 88 -7.55 14.23 0.86
CA ILE A 88 -6.53 15.27 1.07
C ILE A 88 -6.34 16.14 -0.18
N SER A 89 -6.42 15.55 -1.37
CA SER A 89 -6.24 16.27 -2.63
C SER A 89 -7.45 17.12 -3.03
N GLY A 90 -8.57 17.02 -2.32
CA GLY A 90 -9.83 17.67 -2.68
C GLY A 90 -10.51 17.03 -3.88
N GLY A 91 -10.37 15.72 -4.04
CA GLY A 91 -10.95 14.96 -5.14
C GLY A 91 -10.16 15.01 -6.45
N LYS A 92 -8.90 15.46 -6.40
CA LYS A 92 -8.06 15.51 -7.59
C LYS A 92 -7.54 14.11 -7.94
N TRP A 93 -7.76 13.76 -9.19
CA TRP A 93 -7.14 12.64 -9.89
C TRP A 93 -5.88 13.20 -10.59
N ASN A 94 -4.71 13.04 -9.95
CA ASN A 94 -3.44 13.43 -10.54
C ASN A 94 -2.35 12.33 -10.57
N TRP A 95 -2.22 11.65 -11.71
CA TRP A 95 -1.15 10.69 -12.01
C TRP A 95 0.27 11.26 -11.94
N SER A 96 0.45 12.56 -12.20
CA SER A 96 1.79 13.17 -12.33
C SER A 96 2.52 13.41 -10.99
N LEU A 97 1.78 13.51 -9.89
CA LEU A 97 2.32 13.82 -8.55
C LEU A 97 2.09 12.70 -7.53
N GLY A 98 1.75 11.50 -7.99
CA GLY A 98 1.50 10.36 -7.13
C GLY A 98 0.21 10.45 -6.33
N GLY A 99 -0.90 10.77 -7.02
CA GLY A 99 -2.24 10.86 -6.44
C GLY A 99 -2.87 9.53 -5.99
N CYS A 100 -4.17 9.57 -5.75
CA CYS A 100 -4.95 8.39 -5.35
C CYS A 100 -4.94 7.27 -6.40
N GLU A 101 -4.64 7.60 -7.65
CA GLU A 101 -4.60 6.66 -8.77
C GLU A 101 -3.54 5.59 -8.65
N LEU A 102 -2.35 5.96 -8.16
CA LEU A 102 -1.29 4.98 -7.94
C LEU A 102 -1.74 3.93 -6.93
N HIS A 103 -2.44 4.36 -5.88
CA HIS A 103 -2.99 3.46 -4.88
C HIS A 103 -4.06 2.53 -5.48
N VAL A 104 -4.96 3.06 -6.31
CA VAL A 104 -5.98 2.25 -7.00
C VAL A 104 -5.33 1.26 -7.97
N PHE A 105 -4.33 1.68 -8.74
CA PHE A 105 -3.58 0.83 -9.65
C PHE A 105 -2.93 -0.36 -8.92
N TRP A 106 -2.18 -0.07 -7.85
CA TRP A 106 -1.54 -1.12 -7.07
C TRP A 106 -2.54 -2.03 -6.37
N ALA A 107 -3.68 -1.50 -5.91
CA ALA A 107 -4.76 -2.32 -5.39
C ALA A 107 -5.31 -3.29 -6.44
N LEU A 108 -5.55 -2.84 -7.68
CA LEU A 108 -6.01 -3.71 -8.76
C LEU A 108 -4.98 -4.79 -9.12
N CYS A 109 -3.69 -4.45 -9.16
CA CYS A 109 -2.63 -5.43 -9.33
C CYS A 109 -2.65 -6.50 -8.22
N MET A 110 -2.85 -6.09 -6.98
CA MET A 110 -2.96 -7.01 -5.85
C MET A 110 -4.24 -7.86 -5.92
N VAL A 111 -5.37 -7.33 -6.42
CA VAL A 111 -6.57 -8.14 -6.69
C VAL A 111 -6.30 -9.22 -7.74
N ILE A 112 -5.57 -8.90 -8.81
CA ILE A 112 -5.18 -9.89 -9.82
C ILE A 112 -4.35 -11.01 -9.17
N VAL A 113 -3.34 -10.63 -8.36
CA VAL A 113 -2.51 -11.59 -7.60
C VAL A 113 -3.36 -12.42 -6.64
N ALA A 114 -4.36 -11.83 -5.99
CA ALA A 114 -5.19 -12.51 -5.02
C ALA A 114 -6.13 -13.57 -5.65
N ILE A 115 -6.57 -13.34 -6.89
CA ILE A 115 -7.50 -14.22 -7.60
C ILE A 115 -6.76 -15.32 -8.39
N HIS A 116 -5.55 -15.04 -8.87
CA HIS A 116 -4.82 -15.93 -9.79
C HIS A 116 -3.55 -16.56 -9.18
N GLY A 117 -3.19 -16.19 -7.95
CA GLY A 117 -1.95 -16.58 -7.29
C GLY A 117 -2.11 -17.52 -6.11
#